data_AF-A0A655E7C6-F1
#
_entry.id   AF-A0A655E7C6-F1
#
_cell.length_a   1.000
_cell.length_b   1.000
_cell.length_c   1.000
_cell.angle_alpha   90.00
_cell.angle_beta   90.00
_cell.angle_gamma   90.00
#
_symmetry.space_group_name_H-M   'P 1'
#
loop_
_entity.id
_entity.type
_entity.pdbx_description
1 polymer ?
#
loop_
_entity_poly.entity_id
_entity_poly.type
_entity_poly.pdbx_seq_one_letter_code
_entity_poly.pdbx_strand_id
1 'polypeptide(L)'
;MAPYFRGAVESAIDSWRRVVSTAAQLGIPTPGFSSALSYYDALRTARLPAALTQAQRDFFGAHTYGRIDEPGKFHTLWSSDRTEVPV
;
A
#
# COMPACT_ATOMS: atom_id res chain seq x y z
N MET A 1 -3.16 14.44 -13.68
CA MET A 1 -1.68 14.48 -13.79
C MET A 1 -1.33 15.15 -15.10
N ALA A 2 -0.35 16.06 -15.15
CA ALA A 2 -0.02 16.75 -16.39
C ALA A 2 0.47 15.74 -17.47
N PRO A 3 0.00 15.81 -18.73
CA PRO A 3 0.32 14.83 -19.77
C PRO A 3 1.81 14.56 -19.98
N TYR A 4 2.64 15.60 -19.85
CA TYR A 4 4.10 15.49 -19.95
C TYR A 4 4.70 14.46 -18.96
N PHE A 5 4.37 14.58 -17.67
CA PHE A 5 4.93 13.70 -16.64
C PHE A 5 4.45 12.26 -16.77
N ARG A 6 3.20 12.08 -17.21
CA ARG A 6 2.66 10.75 -17.51
C ARG A 6 3.52 10.06 -18.57
N GLY A 7 3.74 10.71 -19.72
CA GLY A 7 4.53 10.13 -20.82
C GLY A 7 5.99 9.87 -20.43
N ALA A 8 6.60 10.79 -19.68
CA ALA A 8 7.96 10.62 -19.18
C ALA A 8 8.10 9.39 -18.27
N VAL A 9 7.13 9.16 -17.37
CA VAL A 9 7.16 8.00 -16.47
C VAL A 9 6.83 6.70 -17.20
N GLU A 10 5.80 6.70 -18.05
CA GLU A 10 5.38 5.52 -18.82
C GLU A 10 6.49 5.01 -19.75
N SER A 11 7.28 5.91 -20.35
CA SER A 11 8.43 5.52 -21.18
C SER A 11 9.66 5.02 -20.39
N ALA A 12 9.78 5.39 -19.11
CA ALA A 12 10.94 5.04 -18.28
C ALA A 12 10.72 3.84 -17.36
N ILE A 13 9.47 3.46 -17.07
CA ILE A 13 9.13 2.56 -15.97
C ILE A 13 9.80 1.18 -16.07
N ASP A 14 9.88 0.59 -17.26
CA ASP A 14 10.48 -0.73 -17.45
C ASP A 14 11.99 -0.70 -17.24
N SER A 15 12.66 0.34 -17.74
CA SER A 15 14.09 0.56 -17.50
C SER A 15 14.37 0.79 -16.03
N TRP A 16 13.51 1.55 -15.36
CA TRP A 16 13.63 1.81 -13.93
C TRP A 16 13.51 0.53 -13.10
N ARG A 17 12.55 -0.34 -13.42
CA ARG A 17 12.41 -1.67 -12.79
C ARG A 17 13.64 -2.53 -12.98
N ARG A 18 14.21 -2.57 -14.19
CA ARG A 18 15.46 -3.30 -14.47
C ARG A 18 16.61 -2.78 -13.62
N VAL A 19 16.79 -1.46 -13.51
CA VAL A 19 17.84 -0.86 -12.68
C VAL A 19 17.68 -1.27 -11.22
N VAL A 20 16.48 -1.16 -10.65
CA VAL A 20 16.22 -1.52 -9.24
C VAL A 20 16.44 -3.01 -9.00
N SER A 21 15.96 -3.89 -9.90
CA SER A 21 16.15 -5.34 -9.78
C SER A 21 17.63 -5.73 -9.87
N THR A 22 18.36 -5.21 -10.85
CA THR A 22 19.78 -5.51 -11.03
C THR A 22 20.60 -4.98 -9.86
N ALA A 23 20.34 -3.76 -9.39
CA ALA A 23 21.02 -3.19 -8.23
C ALA A 23 20.83 -4.07 -6.98
N ALA A 24 19.61 -4.57 -6.74
CA ALA A 24 19.34 -5.47 -5.62
C ALA A 24 20.11 -6.80 -5.73
N GLN A 25 20.17 -7.39 -6.93
CA GLN A 25 20.92 -8.64 -7.17
C GLN A 25 22.44 -8.46 -6.98
N LEU A 26 22.97 -7.29 -7.34
CA LEU A 26 24.39 -6.96 -7.21
C LEU A 26 24.78 -6.40 -5.83
N GLY A 27 23.82 -6.21 -4.92
CA GLY A 27 24.09 -5.60 -3.61
C GLY A 27 24.41 -4.10 -3.68
N ILE A 28 24.00 -3.40 -4.73
CA ILE A 28 24.23 -1.96 -4.91
C ILE A 28 23.08 -1.17 -4.25
N PRO A 29 23.37 -0.28 -3.28
CA PRO A 29 22.32 0.45 -2.58
C PRO A 29 21.70 1.54 -3.48
N THR A 30 20.41 1.44 -3.75
CA THR A 30 19.64 2.43 -4.54
C THR A 30 18.40 2.93 -3.81
N PRO A 31 18.53 3.58 -2.63
CA PRO A 31 17.39 3.96 -1.81
C PRO A 31 16.45 4.95 -2.51
N GLY A 32 16.98 5.94 -3.23
CA GLY A 32 16.17 6.90 -3.99
C GLY A 32 15.36 6.26 -5.12
N PHE A 33 16.02 5.41 -5.93
CA PHE A 33 15.36 4.73 -7.05
C PHE A 33 14.31 3.72 -6.58
N SER A 34 14.61 2.94 -5.55
CA SER A 34 13.69 1.91 -5.03
C SER A 34 12.47 2.52 -4.31
N SER A 35 12.69 3.57 -3.51
CA SER A 35 11.61 4.26 -2.80
C SER A 35 10.67 5.00 -3.75
N ALA A 36 11.20 5.73 -4.73
CA ALA A 36 10.37 6.43 -5.70
C ALA A 36 9.58 5.45 -6.60
N LEU A 37 10.14 4.28 -6.94
CA LEU A 37 9.41 3.24 -7.68
C LEU A 37 8.27 2.67 -6.83
N SER A 38 8.55 2.37 -5.56
CA SER A 38 7.55 1.90 -4.59
C SER A 38 6.42 2.92 -4.41
N TYR A 39 6.74 4.21 -4.33
CA TYR A 39 5.77 5.29 -4.25
C TYR A 39 4.90 5.38 -5.51
N TYR A 40 5.50 5.32 -6.70
CA TYR A 40 4.75 5.32 -7.96
C TYR A 40 3.78 4.14 -8.04
N ASP A 41 4.24 2.95 -7.68
CA ASP A 41 3.40 1.75 -7.66
C ASP A 41 2.29 1.83 -6.61
N ALA A 42 2.56 2.41 -5.44
CA ALA A 42 1.53 2.65 -4.43
C ALA A 42 0.47 3.65 -4.91
N LEU A 43 0.90 4.75 -5.55
CA LEU A 43 0.00 5.81 -6.01
C LEU A 43 -1.01 5.34 -7.06
N ARG A 44 -0.61 4.43 -7.95
CA ARG A 44 -1.47 3.88 -9.00
C ARG A 44 -2.29 2.66 -8.57
N THR A 45 -2.09 2.17 -7.35
CA THR A 45 -2.78 0.98 -6.84
C THR A 45 -4.07 1.38 -6.13
N ALA A 46 -5.22 1.00 -6.69
CA ALA A 46 -6.53 1.35 -6.13
C ALA A 46 -6.78 0.75 -4.73
N ARG A 47 -6.21 -0.43 -4.44
CA ARG A 47 -6.35 -1.13 -3.15
C ARG A 47 -5.00 -1.61 -2.65
N LEU A 48 -4.49 -0.94 -1.62
CA LEU A 48 -3.26 -1.31 -0.94
C LEU A 48 -3.51 -2.36 0.15
N PRO A 49 -2.47 -3.10 0.59
CA PRO A 49 -2.58 -4.04 1.71
C PRO A 49 -2.82 -3.38 3.08
N ALA A 50 -3.12 -2.06 3.12
CA ALA A 50 -3.41 -1.31 4.33
C ALA A 50 -4.58 -1.89 5.15
N ALA A 51 -5.47 -2.68 4.54
CA ALA A 51 -6.52 -3.41 5.23
C ALA A 51 -5.97 -4.36 6.31
N LEU A 52 -4.82 -5.01 6.08
CA LEU A 52 -4.18 -5.85 7.08
C LEU A 52 -3.65 -5.03 8.25
N THR A 53 -3.05 -3.86 7.99
CA THR A 53 -2.62 -2.94 9.05
C THR A 53 -3.81 -2.43 9.86
N GLN A 54 -4.94 -2.14 9.21
CA GLN A 54 -6.17 -1.77 9.91
C GLN A 54 -6.67 -2.92 10.80
N ALA A 55 -6.70 -4.15 10.29
CA ALA A 55 -7.06 -5.33 11.09
C ALA A 55 -6.12 -5.52 12.30
N GLN A 56 -4.82 -5.35 12.13
CA GLN A 56 -3.84 -5.43 13.23
C GLN A 56 -4.08 -4.34 14.29
N ARG A 57 -4.31 -3.08 13.85
CA ARG A 57 -4.60 -1.95 14.75
C ARG A 57 -5.88 -2.20 15.55
N ASP A 58 -6.90 -2.76 14.92
CA ASP A 58 -8.15 -3.12 15.57
C ASP A 58 -7.97 -4.29 16.55
N PHE A 59 -7.23 -5.32 16.13
CA PHE A 59 -6.93 -6.50 16.94
C PHE A 59 -6.20 -6.16 18.25
N PHE A 60 -5.11 -5.39 18.17
CA PHE A 60 -4.28 -5.11 19.36
C PHE A 60 -4.73 -3.88 20.15
N GLY A 61 -5.51 -2.98 19.56
CA GLY A 61 -5.77 -1.66 20.12
C GLY A 61 -7.20 -1.14 20.02
N ALA A 62 -8.16 -1.94 19.53
CA ALA A 62 -9.55 -1.52 19.33
C ALA A 62 -9.68 -0.19 18.56
N HIS A 63 -8.78 0.03 17.59
CA HIS A 63 -8.71 1.28 16.82
C HIS A 63 -9.81 1.44 15.77
N THR A 64 -10.68 0.44 15.58
CA THR A 64 -11.71 0.38 14.54
C THR A 64 -11.16 0.41 13.11
N TYR A 65 -11.99 0.06 12.14
CA TYR A 65 -11.71 0.20 10.70
C TYR A 65 -12.98 0.53 9.92
N GLY A 66 -12.82 0.96 8.67
CA GLY A 66 -13.92 1.13 7.72
C GLY A 66 -14.04 -0.05 6.77
N ARG A 67 -15.24 -0.27 6.24
CA ARG A 67 -15.52 -1.28 5.21
C ARG A 67 -15.60 -0.64 3.82
N ILE A 68 -15.60 -1.49 2.79
CA ILE A 68 -15.67 -1.05 1.38
C ILE A 68 -17.07 -1.15 0.79
N ASP A 69 -17.97 -1.90 1.44
CA ASP A 69 -19.33 -2.18 1.02
C ASP A 69 -20.36 -1.33 1.76
N GLU A 70 -20.02 -0.81 2.95
CA GLU A 70 -20.89 0.07 3.72
C GLU A 70 -20.11 1.19 4.45
N PRO A 71 -20.72 2.39 4.57
CA PRO A 71 -20.14 3.47 5.34
C PRO A 71 -20.27 3.21 6.84
N GLY A 72 -19.22 3.50 7.61
CA GLY A 72 -19.23 3.34 9.06
C GLY A 72 -17.85 3.04 9.64
N LYS A 73 -17.80 2.88 10.96
CA LYS A 73 -16.66 2.32 11.67
C LYS A 73 -17.08 1.03 12.34
N PHE A 74 -16.19 0.07 12.32
CA PHE A 74 -16.43 -1.28 12.78
C PHE A 74 -15.30 -1.70 13.68
N HIS A 75 -15.63 -2.47 14.71
CA HIS A 75 -14.68 -3.15 15.58
C HIS A 75 -15.01 -4.64 15.57
N THR A 76 -14.02 -5.49 15.33
CA THR A 76 -14.20 -6.93 15.52
C THR A 76 -13.83 -7.29 16.96
N LEU A 77 -14.68 -8.07 17.63
CA LEU A 77 -14.42 -8.60 18.98
C LEU A 77 -13.41 -9.76 18.93
N TRP A 78 -12.17 -9.46 18.54
CA TRP A 78 -11.14 -10.46 18.19
C TRP A 78 -10.83 -11.49 19.29
N SER A 79 -10.89 -11.06 20.55
CA SER A 79 -10.64 -11.90 21.74
C SER A 79 -11.88 -12.61 22.28
N SER A 80 -13.04 -12.39 21.65
CA SER A 80 -14.33 -12.99 22.02
C SER A 80 -14.77 -13.96 20.91
N ASP A 81 -16.02 -13.87 20.48
CA ASP A 81 -16.62 -14.64 19.40
C ASP A 81 -16.28 -14.12 17.99
N ARG A 82 -15.48 -13.04 17.89
CA ARG A 82 -15.07 -12.39 16.63
C ARG A 82 -16.24 -11.81 15.83
N THR A 83 -17.34 -11.48 16.50
CA THR A 83 -18.39 -10.66 15.87
C THR A 83 -17.87 -9.26 15.58
N GLU A 84 -18.34 -8.70 14.46
CA GLU A 84 -18.08 -7.31 14.10
C GLU A 84 -19.24 -6.45 14.59
N VAL A 85 -18.92 -5.35 15.27
CA VAL A 85 -19.90 -4.39 15.81
C VAL A 85 -19.67 -2.99 15.23
N PRO A 86 -20.73 -2.24 14.90
CA PRO A 86 -20.59 -0.84 14.52
C PRO A 86 -20.18 0.02 15.73
N VAL A 87 -19.36 1.04 15.50
CA VAL A 87 -18.83 1.99 16.52
C VAL A 87 -19.19 3.43 16.19
#